data_AF-A0A2U2ZHH0-F1
#
_entry.id   AF-A0A2U2ZHH0-F1
#
_cell.length_a   1.000
_cell.length_b   1.000
_cell.length_c   1.000
_cell.angle_alpha   90.00
_cell.angle_beta   90.00
_cell.angle_gamma   90.00
#
_symmetry.space_group_name_H-M   'P 1'
#
loop_
_entity.id
_entity.type
_entity.pdbx_description
1 polymer ?
#
loop_
_entity_poly.entity_id
_entity_poly.type
_entity_poly.pdbx_seq_one_letter_code
_entity_poly.pdbx_strand_id
1 'polypeptide(L)'
;MACWNTGEQEAGLDRLVAGLLDHRVPISETVRAEIAVAAEVWGVWTALAPRLGRCLADCQEDAGPRLIEHADTTPLPGSSVGTDTALTDLLVVPWIACTRCGQVLARAHTREPWGDLSYLARHYVLFAPGRNASTTLFAPDSAWAALTELRTSCARAQAPVRGAVRASEKASSEAMTEE
;
A
#
# COMPACT_ATOMS: atom_id res chain seq x y z
N MET A 1 17.84 3.56 -29.56
CA MET A 1 17.98 5.02 -29.36
C MET A 1 16.77 5.49 -28.56
N ALA A 2 16.79 5.32 -27.23
CA ALA A 2 15.70 5.67 -26.31
C ALA A 2 16.19 5.76 -24.84
N CYS A 3 17.45 6.19 -24.62
CA CYS A 3 18.03 6.31 -23.28
C CYS A 3 17.72 7.67 -22.61
N TRP A 4 17.27 8.66 -23.39
CA TRP A 4 17.18 10.05 -22.93
C TRP A 4 15.88 10.42 -22.19
N ASN A 5 14.79 9.66 -22.34
CA ASN A 5 13.50 10.00 -21.70
C ASN A 5 13.39 9.57 -20.22
N THR A 6 14.23 8.64 -19.75
CA THR A 6 14.14 8.11 -18.37
C THR A 6 14.85 9.05 -17.38
N GLY A 7 16.04 9.54 -17.73
CA GLY A 7 16.83 10.42 -16.84
C GLY A 7 16.15 11.77 -16.52
N GLU A 8 15.39 12.34 -17.46
CA GLU A 8 14.66 13.59 -17.23
C GLU A 8 13.46 13.41 -16.27
N GLN A 9 12.79 12.27 -16.31
CA GLN A 9 11.65 11.97 -15.41
C GLN A 9 12.14 11.64 -14.00
N GLU A 10 13.22 10.87 -13.87
CA GLU A 10 13.90 10.60 -12.61
C GLU A 10 14.33 11.90 -11.91
N ALA A 11 14.93 12.83 -12.67
CA ALA A 11 15.29 14.16 -12.17
C ALA A 11 14.06 15.01 -11.81
N GLY A 12 12.93 14.81 -12.51
CA GLY A 12 11.66 15.46 -12.21
C GLY A 12 11.12 15.10 -10.83
N LEU A 13 11.12 13.81 -10.48
CA LEU A 13 10.64 13.35 -9.16
C LEU A 13 11.55 13.84 -8.03
N ASP A 14 12.87 13.79 -8.25
CA ASP A 14 13.84 14.30 -7.29
C ASP A 14 13.64 15.80 -7.02
N ARG A 15 13.41 16.58 -8.09
CA ARG A 15 13.14 18.02 -7.99
C ARG A 15 11.81 18.32 -7.31
N LEU A 16 10.77 17.52 -7.57
CA LEU A 16 9.49 17.64 -6.86
C LEU A 16 9.69 17.46 -5.35
N VAL A 17 10.35 16.37 -4.93
CA VAL A 17 10.59 16.09 -3.51
C VAL A 17 11.53 17.15 -2.89
N ALA A 18 12.51 17.65 -3.64
CA ALA A 18 13.31 18.80 -3.22
C ALA A 18 12.43 20.01 -2.90
N GLY A 19 11.57 20.41 -3.83
CA GLY A 19 10.68 21.56 -3.66
C GLY A 19 9.70 21.39 -2.50
N LEU A 20 9.15 20.19 -2.29
CA LEU A 20 8.28 19.90 -1.14
C LEU A 20 9.01 20.12 0.19
N LEU A 21 10.28 19.70 0.28
CA LEU A 21 11.12 19.87 1.46
C LEU A 21 11.51 21.34 1.67
N ASP A 22 12.05 21.99 0.63
CA ASP A 22 12.57 23.35 0.69
C ASP A 22 11.48 24.37 1.02
N HIS A 23 10.28 24.18 0.46
CA HIS A 23 9.13 25.04 0.71
C HIS A 23 8.23 24.56 1.85
N ARG A 24 8.60 23.45 2.52
CA ARG A 24 7.84 22.85 3.63
C ARG A 24 6.36 22.64 3.28
N VAL A 25 6.10 22.17 2.06
CA VAL A 25 4.74 21.88 1.59
C VAL A 25 4.29 20.57 2.24
N PRO A 26 3.24 20.56 3.08
CA PRO A 26 2.72 19.33 3.65
C PRO A 26 2.06 18.48 2.55
N ILE A 27 2.23 17.17 2.64
CA ILE A 27 1.59 16.20 1.76
C ILE A 27 0.85 15.14 2.58
N SER A 28 -0.26 14.65 2.05
CA SER A 28 -0.98 13.54 2.66
C SER A 28 -0.20 12.23 2.53
N GLU A 29 -0.49 11.28 3.41
CA GLU A 29 0.07 9.93 3.33
C GLU A 29 -0.32 9.21 2.03
N THR A 30 -1.49 9.53 1.47
CA THR A 30 -1.92 9.03 0.16
C THR A 30 -1.00 9.53 -0.95
N VAL A 31 -0.69 10.83 -0.98
CA VAL A 31 0.24 11.42 -1.97
C VAL A 31 1.65 10.87 -1.75
N ARG A 32 2.09 10.71 -0.50
CA ARG A 32 3.37 10.08 -0.17
C ARG A 32 3.46 8.66 -0.73
N ALA A 33 2.41 7.85 -0.59
CA ALA A 33 2.33 6.51 -1.16
C ALA A 33 2.37 6.52 -2.70
N GLU A 34 1.73 7.49 -3.35
CA GLU A 34 1.78 7.63 -4.82
C GLU A 34 3.17 8.01 -5.32
N ILE A 35 3.85 8.95 -4.63
CA ILE A 35 5.23 9.31 -4.94
C ILE A 35 6.15 8.11 -4.75
N ALA A 36 5.93 7.30 -3.71
CA ALA A 36 6.69 6.07 -3.50
C ALA A 36 6.50 5.09 -4.67
N VAL A 37 5.27 4.87 -5.13
CA VAL A 37 5.00 4.00 -6.28
C VAL A 37 5.60 4.53 -7.58
N ALA A 38 5.53 5.84 -7.82
CA ALA A 38 6.20 6.47 -8.96
C ALA A 38 7.72 6.23 -8.91
N ALA A 39 8.33 6.42 -7.74
CA ALA A 39 9.77 6.22 -7.54
C ALA A 39 10.20 4.76 -7.74
N GLU A 40 9.38 3.79 -7.31
CA GLU A 40 9.62 2.36 -7.56
C GLU A 40 9.56 2.06 -9.06
N VAL A 41 8.50 2.52 -9.75
CA VAL A 41 8.32 2.29 -11.19
C VAL A 41 9.42 2.93 -12.02
N TRP A 42 9.94 4.09 -11.60
CA TRP A 42 11.05 4.77 -12.25
C TRP A 42 12.43 4.29 -11.77
N GLY A 43 12.49 3.32 -10.85
CA GLY A 43 13.75 2.77 -10.39
C GLY A 43 14.62 3.81 -9.67
N VAL A 44 14.02 4.70 -8.86
CA VAL A 44 14.72 5.69 -8.03
C VAL A 44 14.33 5.62 -6.55
N TRP A 45 13.52 4.64 -6.17
CA TRP A 45 13.01 4.48 -4.80
C TRP A 45 14.12 4.48 -3.75
N THR A 46 15.20 3.72 -3.94
CA THR A 46 16.28 3.61 -2.95
C THR A 46 16.93 4.96 -2.65
N ALA A 47 17.08 5.83 -3.65
CA ALA A 47 17.64 7.17 -3.48
C ALA A 47 16.61 8.15 -2.89
N LEU A 48 15.33 8.04 -3.29
CA LEU A 48 14.28 8.97 -2.91
C LEU A 48 13.69 8.70 -1.52
N ALA A 49 13.61 7.44 -1.09
CA ALA A 49 12.89 7.02 0.11
C ALA A 49 13.30 7.79 1.38
N PRO A 50 14.61 8.01 1.67
CA PRO A 50 15.01 8.79 2.84
C PRO A 50 14.55 10.25 2.80
N ARG A 51 14.48 10.85 1.60
CA ARG A 51 14.02 12.23 1.40
C ARG A 51 12.51 12.32 1.54
N LEU A 52 11.80 11.39 0.90
CA LEU A 52 10.36 11.30 0.99
C LEU A 52 9.91 11.10 2.44
N GLY A 53 10.63 10.31 3.24
CA GLY A 53 10.37 10.17 4.67
C GLY A 53 10.45 11.48 5.48
N ARG A 54 11.23 12.46 5.01
CA ARG A 54 11.36 13.78 5.66
C ARG A 54 10.29 14.80 5.25
N CYS A 55 9.49 14.51 4.23
CA CYS A 55 8.41 15.40 3.82
C CYS A 55 7.41 15.56 4.98
N LEU A 56 6.89 16.78 5.15
CA LEU A 56 5.91 17.09 6.19
C LEU A 56 4.60 16.37 5.87
N ALA A 57 4.02 15.72 6.88
CA ALA A 57 2.64 15.24 6.80
C ALA A 57 1.69 16.44 6.87
N ASP A 58 0.56 16.37 6.17
CA ASP A 58 -0.57 17.22 6.50
C ASP A 58 -1.16 16.81 7.86
N CYS A 59 -1.77 17.76 8.57
CA CYS A 59 -2.34 17.49 9.90
C CYS A 59 -3.66 16.69 9.82
N GLN A 60 -4.06 16.22 8.62
CA GLN A 60 -5.23 15.39 8.47
C GLN A 60 -4.81 13.94 8.69
N GLU A 61 -5.31 13.33 9.76
CA GLU A 61 -5.28 11.87 9.91
C GLU A 61 -6.23 11.27 8.88
N ASP A 62 -5.79 11.22 7.63
CA ASP A 62 -6.54 10.57 6.57
C ASP A 62 -6.26 9.08 6.68
N ALA A 63 -7.24 8.34 7.20
CA ALA A 63 -7.14 6.89 7.21
C ALA A 63 -6.93 6.46 5.75
N GLY A 64 -6.04 5.53 5.42
CA GLY A 64 -5.70 5.32 4.01
C GLY A 64 -4.39 4.59 3.80
N PRO A 65 -3.90 4.51 2.53
CA PRO A 65 -2.56 4.02 2.25
C PRO A 65 -1.52 4.93 2.91
N ARG A 66 -0.67 4.33 3.73
CA ARG A 66 0.43 4.96 4.45
C ARG A 66 1.71 4.20 4.17
N LEU A 67 2.79 4.95 3.94
CA LEU A 67 4.10 4.35 3.75
C LEU A 67 4.59 3.74 5.07
N ILE A 68 5.10 2.51 5.02
CA ILE A 68 5.83 1.90 6.13
C ILE A 68 7.25 2.47 6.09
N GLU A 69 7.72 3.01 7.22
CA GLU A 69 9.05 3.60 7.26
C GLU A 69 10.11 2.54 6.94
N HIS A 70 11.08 2.92 6.08
CA HIS A 70 12.07 1.96 5.60
C HIS A 70 12.88 1.32 6.74
N ALA A 71 13.15 2.08 7.81
CA ALA A 71 13.83 1.59 9.01
C ALA A 71 13.02 0.54 9.81
N ASP A 72 11.69 0.60 9.73
CA ASP A 72 10.79 -0.33 10.42
C ASP A 72 10.53 -1.60 9.60
N THR A 73 11.06 -1.66 8.38
CA THR A 73 10.73 -2.72 7.45
C THR A 73 11.59 -3.95 7.71
N THR A 74 10.99 -4.99 8.29
CA THR A 74 11.62 -6.31 8.42
C THR A 74 11.16 -7.22 7.27
N PRO A 75 12.08 -7.74 6.43
CA PRO A 75 11.72 -8.70 5.40
C PRO A 75 11.13 -9.98 6.01
N LEU A 76 10.02 -10.43 5.45
CA LEU A 76 9.31 -11.65 5.83
C LEU A 76 9.64 -12.76 4.82
N PRO A 77 9.78 -14.02 5.25
CA PRO A 77 9.82 -15.15 4.31
C PRO A 77 8.52 -15.19 3.49
N GLY A 78 8.59 -15.40 2.18
CA GLY A 78 7.42 -15.47 1.30
C GLY A 78 6.39 -16.51 1.74
N SER A 79 6.84 -17.63 2.29
CA SER A 79 6.01 -18.70 2.87
C SER A 79 5.17 -18.25 4.08
N SER A 80 5.56 -17.16 4.75
CA SER A 80 4.81 -16.60 5.88
C SER A 80 3.69 -15.65 5.43
N VAL A 81 3.73 -15.22 4.17
CA VAL A 81 2.81 -14.23 3.60
C VAL A 81 1.73 -14.89 2.74
N GLY A 82 2.02 -16.05 2.13
CA GLY A 82 1.05 -16.77 1.33
C GLY A 82 1.54 -18.16 0.94
N THR A 83 0.64 -18.94 0.34
CA THR A 83 0.91 -20.32 -0.13
C THR A 83 1.28 -20.39 -1.61
N ASP A 84 1.39 -19.25 -2.29
CA ASP A 84 1.75 -19.20 -3.71
C ASP A 84 3.21 -19.62 -3.91
N THR A 85 3.45 -20.62 -4.75
CA THR A 85 4.78 -21.13 -5.05
C THR A 85 5.70 -20.10 -5.68
N ALA A 86 5.17 -19.05 -6.31
CA ALA A 86 5.96 -17.94 -6.85
C ALA A 86 6.66 -17.12 -5.76
N LEU A 87 6.21 -17.23 -4.49
CA LEU A 87 6.87 -16.61 -3.34
C LEU A 87 7.90 -17.52 -2.66
N THR A 88 8.09 -18.74 -3.17
CA THR A 88 9.14 -19.65 -2.67
C THR A 88 10.50 -18.98 -2.84
N ASP A 89 11.32 -19.02 -1.79
CA ASP A 89 12.66 -18.42 -1.74
C ASP A 89 12.72 -16.89 -1.92
N LEU A 90 11.56 -16.20 -1.91
CA LEU A 90 11.51 -14.74 -1.92
C LEU A 90 11.40 -14.17 -0.51
N LEU A 91 11.96 -12.97 -0.34
CA LEU A 91 11.80 -12.14 0.83
C LEU A 91 10.79 -11.03 0.52
N VAL A 92 9.73 -10.96 1.31
CA VAL A 92 8.65 -9.99 1.17
C VAL A 92 8.90 -8.82 2.10
N VAL A 93 9.06 -7.64 1.52
CA VAL A 93 9.38 -6.38 2.21
C VAL A 93 8.11 -5.54 2.29
N PRO A 94 7.47 -5.42 3.46
CA PRO A 94 6.33 -4.52 3.66
C PRO A 94 6.63 -3.11 3.14
N TRP A 95 5.66 -2.46 2.51
CA TRP A 95 5.91 -1.17 1.88
C TRP A 95 4.83 -0.14 2.14
N ILE A 96 3.57 -0.46 1.87
CA ILE A 96 2.44 0.47 2.06
C ILE A 96 1.34 -0.27 2.84
N ALA A 97 0.99 0.24 4.01
CA ALA A 97 -0.10 -0.28 4.82
C ALA A 97 -1.35 0.57 4.61
N CYS A 98 -2.51 -0.05 4.48
CA CYS A 98 -3.77 0.66 4.61
C CYS A 98 -4.21 0.65 6.08
N THR A 99 -4.19 1.82 6.72
CA THR A 99 -4.58 1.96 8.14
C THR A 99 -6.06 1.71 8.40
N ARG A 100 -6.91 1.76 7.35
CA ARG A 100 -8.35 1.47 7.44
C ARG A 100 -8.66 -0.03 7.51
N CYS A 101 -8.15 -0.82 6.57
CA CYS A 101 -8.47 -2.26 6.47
C CYS A 101 -7.37 -3.18 6.99
N GLY A 102 -6.20 -2.65 7.32
CA GLY A 102 -5.04 -3.42 7.81
C GLY A 102 -4.30 -4.22 6.73
N GLN A 103 -4.67 -4.08 5.46
CA GLN A 103 -3.92 -4.73 4.37
C GLN A 103 -2.57 -4.04 4.14
N VAL A 104 -1.60 -4.83 3.71
CA VAL A 104 -0.24 -4.41 3.41
C VAL A 104 0.07 -4.78 1.97
N LEU A 105 0.48 -3.78 1.20
CA LEU A 105 1.18 -3.94 -0.06
C LEU A 105 2.68 -4.04 0.23
N ALA A 106 3.30 -5.09 -0.30
CA ALA A 106 4.70 -5.39 -0.12
C ALA A 106 5.38 -5.72 -1.45
N ARG A 107 6.71 -5.67 -1.44
CA ARG A 107 7.57 -5.99 -2.58
C ARG A 107 8.31 -7.30 -2.29
N ALA A 108 8.24 -8.27 -3.19
CA ALA A 108 8.95 -9.53 -3.07
C ALA A 108 10.27 -9.45 -3.83
N HIS A 109 11.38 -9.77 -3.17
CA HIS A 109 12.72 -9.69 -3.73
C HIS A 109 13.43 -11.03 -3.62
N THR A 110 14.34 -11.29 -4.57
CA THR A 110 15.33 -12.36 -4.39
C THR A 110 16.45 -11.86 -3.49
N ARG A 111 17.06 -12.75 -2.71
CA ARG A 111 18.33 -12.47 -2.05
C ARG A 111 19.46 -12.70 -3.04
N GLU A 112 20.27 -11.67 -3.26
CA GLU A 112 21.42 -11.72 -4.16
C GLU A 112 22.59 -12.47 -3.50
N PRO A 113 23.55 -13.01 -4.30
CA PRO A 113 24.68 -13.76 -3.76
C PRO A 113 25.57 -12.95 -2.81
N TRP A 114 25.63 -11.62 -2.96
CA TRP A 114 26.36 -10.72 -2.06
C TRP A 114 25.58 -10.34 -0.80
N GLY A 115 24.36 -10.84 -0.63
CA GLY A 115 23.58 -10.75 0.60
C GLY A 115 22.46 -9.72 0.61
N ASP A 116 22.46 -8.76 -0.32
CA ASP A 116 21.41 -7.75 -0.43
C ASP A 116 20.16 -8.27 -1.15
N LEU A 117 19.09 -7.49 -1.12
CA LEU A 117 17.88 -7.76 -1.90
C LEU A 117 18.06 -7.31 -3.35
N SER A 118 17.40 -8.01 -4.27
CA SER A 118 17.36 -7.61 -5.67
C SER A 118 16.86 -6.19 -5.82
N TYR A 119 17.48 -5.42 -6.72
CA TYR A 119 17.11 -4.02 -6.93
C TYR A 119 15.63 -3.85 -7.30
N LEU A 120 15.16 -4.67 -8.25
CA LEU A 120 13.77 -4.71 -8.67
C LEU A 120 13.00 -5.78 -7.87
N ALA A 121 11.77 -5.45 -7.52
CA ALA A 121 10.82 -6.42 -7.01
C ALA A 121 10.51 -7.47 -8.10
N ARG A 122 10.46 -8.74 -7.72
CA ARG A 122 9.98 -9.84 -8.57
C ARG A 122 8.46 -9.88 -8.62
N HIS A 123 7.81 -9.50 -7.53
CA HIS A 123 6.36 -9.41 -7.43
C HIS A 123 5.94 -8.31 -6.47
N TYR A 124 4.72 -7.81 -6.63
CA TYR A 124 4.03 -7.11 -5.55
C TYR A 124 3.05 -8.06 -4.89
N VAL A 125 2.89 -7.92 -3.58
CA VAL A 125 2.10 -8.83 -2.75
C VAL A 125 1.15 -8.01 -1.91
N LEU A 126 -0.15 -8.30 -2.01
CA LEU A 126 -1.16 -7.74 -1.12
C LEU A 126 -1.60 -8.82 -0.14
N PHE A 127 -1.46 -8.55 1.14
CA PHE A 127 -1.85 -9.49 2.21
C PHE A 127 -2.37 -8.74 3.44
N ALA A 128 -2.97 -9.47 4.38
CA ALA A 128 -3.38 -8.93 5.67
C ALA A 128 -2.61 -9.67 6.79
N PRO A 129 -1.70 -9.00 7.51
CA PRO A 129 -0.95 -9.62 8.59
C PRO A 129 -1.86 -10.29 9.63
N GLY A 130 -1.51 -11.50 10.06
CA GLY A 130 -2.27 -12.24 11.07
C GLY A 130 -3.64 -12.78 10.63
N ARG A 131 -3.99 -12.67 9.35
CA ARG A 131 -5.20 -13.27 8.78
C ARG A 131 -4.82 -14.32 7.75
N ASN A 132 -5.48 -15.46 7.79
CA ASN A 132 -5.34 -16.53 6.80
C ASN A 132 -6.10 -16.19 5.49
N ALA A 133 -6.14 -14.90 5.12
CA ALA A 133 -6.82 -14.43 3.93
C ALA A 133 -5.98 -14.74 2.69
N SER A 134 -6.65 -14.83 1.53
CA SER A 134 -5.98 -15.04 0.24
C SER A 134 -5.04 -13.87 -0.06
N THR A 135 -3.77 -14.21 -0.23
CA THR A 135 -2.73 -13.30 -0.74
C THR A 135 -2.97 -13.05 -2.22
N THR A 136 -2.87 -11.79 -2.66
CA THR A 136 -2.93 -11.42 -4.08
C THR A 136 -1.54 -11.11 -4.59
N LEU A 137 -1.14 -11.73 -5.69
CA LEU A 137 0.16 -11.57 -6.33
C LEU A 137 0.03 -10.73 -7.60
N PHE A 138 1.00 -9.84 -7.84
CA PHE A 138 1.08 -9.00 -9.03
C PHE A 138 2.43 -9.15 -9.72
N ALA A 139 2.46 -8.88 -11.03
CA ALA A 139 3.67 -8.90 -11.84
C ALA A 139 4.65 -7.75 -11.47
N PRO A 140 5.95 -7.88 -11.80
CA PRO A 140 6.99 -6.88 -11.48
C PRO A 140 6.71 -5.45 -11.97
N ASP A 141 5.93 -5.30 -13.02
CA ASP A 141 5.58 -4.03 -13.67
C ASP A 141 4.24 -3.44 -13.19
N SER A 142 3.59 -4.11 -12.23
CA SER A 142 2.20 -3.85 -11.85
C SER A 142 2.04 -3.06 -10.54
N ALA A 143 3.02 -2.21 -10.17
CA ALA A 143 3.01 -1.47 -8.90
C ALA A 143 1.75 -0.60 -8.73
N TRP A 144 1.36 0.12 -9.77
CA TRP A 144 0.15 0.95 -9.78
C TRP A 144 -1.14 0.13 -9.67
N ALA A 145 -1.19 -1.03 -10.33
CA ALA A 145 -2.32 -1.94 -10.22
C ALA A 145 -2.44 -2.49 -8.79
N ALA A 146 -1.31 -2.82 -8.15
CA ALA A 146 -1.27 -3.29 -6.77
C ALA A 146 -1.70 -2.21 -5.76
N LEU A 147 -1.27 -0.95 -5.95
CA LEU A 147 -1.75 0.18 -5.13
C LEU A 147 -3.25 0.42 -5.33
N THR A 148 -3.73 0.31 -6.57
CA THR A 148 -5.16 0.43 -6.88
C THR A 148 -5.95 -0.66 -6.17
N GLU A 149 -5.47 -1.91 -6.21
CA GLU A 149 -6.15 -3.02 -5.54
C GLU A 149 -6.14 -2.88 -4.01
N LEU A 150 -5.07 -2.33 -3.41
CA LEU A 150 -5.05 -1.99 -1.98
C LEU A 150 -6.20 -1.01 -1.64
N ARG A 151 -6.42 0.01 -2.48
CA ARG A 151 -7.48 1.01 -2.29
C ARG A 151 -8.88 0.42 -2.50
N THR A 152 -9.09 -0.37 -3.55
CA THR A 152 -10.40 -0.96 -3.88
C THR A 152 -10.80 -2.06 -2.92
N SER A 153 -9.85 -2.89 -2.46
CA SER A 153 -10.10 -3.95 -1.46
C SER A 153 -10.53 -3.34 -0.12
N CYS A 154 -9.89 -2.24 0.26
CA CYS A 154 -10.28 -1.48 1.43
C CYS A 154 -11.71 -0.92 1.34
N ALA A 155 -12.09 -0.36 0.19
CA ALA A 155 -13.45 0.14 -0.04
C ALA A 155 -14.50 -0.99 0.03
N ARG A 156 -14.18 -2.17 -0.52
CA ARG A 156 -15.04 -3.37 -0.43
C ARG A 156 -15.19 -3.88 1.00
N ALA A 157 -14.09 -3.92 1.76
CA ALA A 157 -14.11 -4.35 3.16
C ALA A 157 -14.94 -3.41 4.06
N GLN A 158 -15.09 -2.14 3.67
CA GLN A 158 -15.89 -1.14 4.37
C GLN A 158 -17.36 -1.10 3.94
N ALA A 159 -17.72 -1.77 2.84
CA ALA A 159 -19.10 -1.78 2.38
C ALA A 159 -20.00 -2.44 3.44
N PRO A 160 -21.12 -1.80 3.85
CA PRO A 160 -22.02 -2.41 4.80
C PRO A 160 -22.52 -3.74 4.24
N VAL A 161 -22.45 -4.80 5.05
CA VAL A 161 -22.99 -6.12 4.70
C VAL A 161 -24.50 -5.95 4.47
N ARG A 162 -24.93 -5.83 3.22
CA ARG A 162 -26.35 -5.87 2.86
C ARG A 162 -26.85 -7.30 3.04
N GLY A 163 -27.23 -7.64 4.27
CA GLY A 163 -27.66 -9.00 4.59
C GLY A 163 -27.82 -9.29 6.08
N ALA A 164 -28.38 -8.38 6.86
CA ALA A 164 -28.94 -8.71 8.17
C ALA A 164 -30.27 -7.97 8.33
N VAL A 165 -31.30 -8.45 7.62
CA VAL A 165 -32.69 -8.13 7.94
C VAL A 165 -32.97 -8.76 9.30
N ARG A 166 -32.87 -7.99 10.38
CA ARG A 166 -33.63 -8.30 11.59
C ARG A 166 -35.05 -7.85 11.33
N ALA A 167 -35.89 -8.80 10.91
CA ALA A 167 -37.30 -8.74 11.23
C ALA A 167 -37.41 -8.64 12.76
N SER A 168 -37.98 -7.55 13.25
CA SER A 168 -38.63 -7.54 14.56
C SER A 168 -39.91 -6.73 14.34
N GLU A 169 -40.98 -7.50 14.41
CA GLU A 169 -42.34 -7.18 14.08
C GLU A 169 -42.88 -5.95 14.84
N LYS A 170 -43.73 -5.22 14.12
CA LYS A 170 -44.85 -4.47 14.68
C LYS A 170 -45.71 -5.42 15.53
N ALA A 171 -45.81 -5.15 16.83
CA ALA A 171 -47.02 -5.40 17.60
C ALA A 171 -47.16 -4.28 18.62
N SER A 172 -48.40 -3.91 18.92
CA SER A 172 -48.84 -2.85 19.83
C SER A 172 -48.86 -1.43 19.27
N SER A 173 -49.68 -1.24 18.24
CA SER A 173 -50.68 -0.16 18.28
C SER A 173 -52.04 -0.81 18.52
N GLU A 174 -52.92 -0.11 19.23
CA GLU A 174 -54.35 -0.38 19.45
C GLU A 174 -54.73 -1.26 20.65
N ALA A 175 -54.76 -0.64 21.82
CA ALA A 175 -55.89 -0.75 22.75
C ALA A 175 -55.98 0.54 23.57
N MET A 176 -56.66 1.56 23.05
CA MET A 176 -57.31 2.59 23.87
C MET A 176 -58.31 3.34 22.99
N THR A 177 -59.44 2.67 22.79
CA THR A 177 -60.71 3.29 22.44
C THR A 177 -61.48 3.47 23.75
N GLU A 178 -61.99 4.68 23.97
CA GLU A 178 -63.16 5.04 24.78
C GLU A 178 -63.18 4.68 26.29
N GLU A 179 -63.06 5.68 27.16
CA GLU A 179 -64.19 6.45 27.73
C GLU A 179 -63.72 7.79 28.31
#